data_AF-A0A2J7YNN0-F1
#
_entry.id   AF-A0A2J7YNN0-F1
#
_cell.length_a   1.000
_cell.length_b   1.000
_cell.length_c   1.000
_cell.angle_alpha   90.00
_cell.angle_beta   90.00
_cell.angle_gamma   90.00
#
_symmetry.space_group_name_H-M   'P 1'
#
loop_
_entity.id
_entity.type
_entity.pdbx_description
1 polymer ?
#
loop_
_entity_poly.entity_id
_entity_poly.type
_entity_poly.pdbx_seq_one_letter_code
_entity_poly.pdbx_strand_id
1 'polypeptide(L)'
;MADYAKSVLEYDGRVLLEDQSATTWENIMNVIPLLEDVDCIKISSQPAHALKARTYLRRQRPDLAERLVRADDYRPGEWMVVKPLLALYGLWTLRGLKADERKVSL
;
A
#
# COMPACT_ATOMS: atom_id res chain seq x y z
N MET A 1 -9.66 6.37 -2.33
CA MET A 1 -9.25 5.41 -3.38
C MET A 1 -10.40 5.08 -4.33
N ALA A 2 -11.63 4.92 -3.86
CA ALA A 2 -12.80 4.62 -4.70
C ALA A 2 -12.97 5.60 -5.89
N ASP A 3 -12.95 6.90 -5.62
CA ASP A 3 -13.11 7.93 -6.67
C ASP A 3 -12.00 7.87 -7.71
N TYR A 4 -10.75 7.67 -7.29
CA TYR A 4 -9.61 7.53 -8.20
C TYR A 4 -9.78 6.30 -9.11
N ALA A 5 -10.23 5.17 -8.55
CA ALA A 5 -10.50 3.97 -9.33
C ALA A 5 -11.59 4.20 -10.39
N LYS A 6 -12.66 4.94 -10.04
CA LYS A 6 -13.77 5.22 -10.97
C LYS A 6 -13.48 6.32 -11.99
N SER A 7 -12.94 7.44 -11.55
CA SER A 7 -12.81 8.66 -12.36
C SER A 7 -11.50 8.76 -13.14
N VAL A 8 -10.41 8.13 -12.65
CA VAL A 8 -9.09 8.23 -13.27
C VAL A 8 -8.68 6.91 -13.94
N LEU A 9 -8.90 5.78 -13.26
CA LEU A 9 -8.59 4.46 -13.81
C LEU A 9 -9.73 3.84 -14.61
N GLU A 10 -10.90 4.50 -14.66
CA GLU A 10 -12.08 4.05 -15.40
C GLU A 10 -12.51 2.61 -15.06
N TYR A 11 -12.29 2.18 -13.81
CA TYR A 11 -12.64 0.84 -13.37
C TYR A 11 -14.17 0.64 -13.44
N ASP A 12 -14.61 -0.25 -14.32
CA ASP A 12 -16.03 -0.52 -14.57
C ASP A 12 -16.67 -1.49 -13.54
N GLY A 13 -15.85 -2.28 -12.84
CA GLY A 13 -16.30 -3.25 -11.86
C GLY A 13 -16.94 -2.66 -10.60
N ARG A 14 -17.48 -3.54 -9.75
CA ARG A 14 -18.14 -3.16 -8.49
C ARG A 14 -17.11 -2.61 -7.50
N VAL A 15 -17.43 -1.46 -6.90
CA VAL A 15 -16.64 -0.86 -5.82
C VAL A 15 -17.52 -0.79 -4.58
N LEU A 16 -17.06 -1.40 -3.49
CA LEU A 16 -17.66 -1.30 -2.16
C LEU A 16 -16.69 -0.57 -1.26
N LEU A 17 -17.21 0.34 -0.43
CA LEU A 17 -16.41 1.14 0.48
C LEU A 17 -16.60 0.64 1.91
N GLU A 18 -15.50 0.32 2.58
CA GLU A 18 -15.41 0.11 4.02
C GLU A 18 -14.55 1.25 4.58
N ASP A 19 -15.13 2.12 5.41
CA ASP A 19 -14.51 3.35 5.90
C ASP A 19 -14.57 3.50 7.43
N GLN A 20 -14.92 2.43 8.15
CA GLN A 20 -15.11 2.44 9.60
C GLN A 20 -13.92 1.91 10.38
N SER A 21 -13.07 1.10 9.74
CA SER A 21 -11.88 0.53 10.37
C SER A 21 -10.82 1.57 10.68
N ALA A 22 -10.27 1.53 11.90
CA ALA A 22 -9.14 2.35 12.32
C ALA A 22 -7.80 1.58 12.27
N THR A 23 -7.86 0.25 12.10
CA THR A 23 -6.69 -0.63 12.13
C THR A 23 -6.70 -1.65 11.00
N THR A 24 -5.53 -2.19 10.65
CA THR A 24 -5.42 -3.30 9.68
C THR A 24 -6.19 -4.56 10.13
N TRP A 25 -6.33 -4.77 11.45
CA TRP A 25 -7.08 -5.91 11.99
C TRP A 25 -8.58 -5.75 11.72
N GLU A 26 -9.12 -4.56 12.01
CA GLU A 26 -10.51 -4.19 11.73
C GLU A 26 -10.78 -4.18 10.22
N ASN A 27 -9.86 -3.67 9.38
CA ASN A 27 -10.04 -3.71 7.92
C ASN A 27 -10.32 -5.13 7.45
N ILE A 28 -9.53 -6.11 7.89
CA ILE A 28 -9.71 -7.50 7.47
C ILE A 28 -10.99 -8.08 8.05
N MET A 29 -11.28 -7.81 9.32
CA MET A 29 -12.50 -8.27 9.97
C MET A 29 -13.76 -7.77 9.26
N ASN A 30 -13.80 -6.49 8.91
CA ASN A 30 -14.97 -5.83 8.34
C ASN A 30 -15.21 -6.21 6.88
N VAL A 31 -14.16 -6.56 6.13
CA VAL A 31 -14.31 -6.99 4.72
C VAL A 31 -14.56 -8.48 4.54
N ILE A 32 -14.31 -9.33 5.56
CA ILE A 32 -14.54 -10.79 5.45
C ILE A 32 -15.92 -11.16 4.90
N PRO A 33 -17.04 -10.56 5.35
CA PRO A 33 -18.37 -10.88 4.82
C PRO A 33 -18.51 -10.59 3.31
N LEU A 34 -17.70 -9.69 2.76
CA LEU A 34 -17.71 -9.34 1.34
C LEU A 34 -16.90 -10.31 0.47
N LEU A 35 -16.11 -11.20 1.08
CA LEU A 35 -15.15 -12.07 0.42
C LEU A 35 -15.58 -13.54 0.37
N GLU A 36 -16.73 -13.90 0.96
CA GLU A 36 -17.11 -15.31 1.15
C GLU A 36 -17.33 -16.07 -0.16
N ASP A 37 -17.85 -15.38 -1.18
CA ASP A 37 -18.24 -15.97 -2.46
C ASP A 37 -17.27 -15.66 -3.61
N VAL A 38 -16.08 -15.11 -3.32
CA VAL A 38 -15.11 -14.77 -4.37
C VAL A 38 -14.12 -15.90 -4.60
N ASP A 39 -13.73 -16.11 -5.86
CA ASP A 39 -12.75 -17.14 -6.23
C ASP A 39 -11.31 -16.74 -5.91
N CYS A 40 -11.00 -15.43 -5.98
CA CYS A 40 -9.65 -14.91 -5.84
C CYS A 40 -9.64 -13.61 -5.03
N ILE A 41 -8.67 -13.49 -4.12
CA ILE A 41 -8.49 -12.32 -3.26
C ILE A 41 -7.11 -11.72 -3.51
N LYS A 42 -7.08 -10.45 -3.93
CA LYS A 42 -5.85 -9.64 -4.05
C LYS A 42 -5.87 -8.53 -3.01
N ILE A 43 -4.77 -8.38 -2.28
CA ILE A 43 -4.57 -7.27 -1.35
C ILE A 43 -3.54 -6.32 -1.96
N SER A 44 -3.99 -5.16 -2.43
CA SER A 44 -3.12 -4.11 -3.00
C SER A 44 -2.87 -3.04 -1.96
N SER A 45 -1.61 -2.92 -1.51
CA SER A 45 -1.18 -1.92 -0.53
C SER A 45 0.35 -1.82 -0.53
N GLN A 46 0.91 -0.86 0.21
CA GLN A 46 2.33 -0.83 0.51
C GLN A 46 2.82 -2.18 1.09
N PRO A 47 4.08 -2.61 0.83
CA PRO A 47 4.49 -4.00 1.03
C PRO A 47 4.34 -4.54 2.45
N ALA A 48 4.75 -3.75 3.46
CA ALA A 48 4.61 -4.14 4.86
C ALA A 48 3.14 -4.28 5.29
N HIS A 49 2.28 -3.38 4.79
CA HIS A 49 0.85 -3.41 5.08
C HIS A 49 0.15 -4.59 4.40
N ALA A 50 0.48 -4.86 3.13
CA ALA A 50 -0.05 -6.02 2.39
C ALA A 50 0.32 -7.34 3.07
N LEU A 51 1.57 -7.48 3.55
CA LEU A 51 2.01 -8.64 4.33
C LEU A 51 1.21 -8.79 5.63
N LYS A 52 1.03 -7.70 6.38
CA LYS A 52 0.26 -7.68 7.63
C LYS A 52 -1.18 -8.12 7.39
N ALA A 53 -1.84 -7.55 6.39
CA ALA A 53 -3.21 -7.85 5.99
C ALA A 53 -3.39 -9.33 5.59
N ARG A 54 -2.51 -9.89 4.74
CA ARG A 54 -2.54 -11.33 4.39
C ARG A 54 -2.37 -12.24 5.61
N THR A 55 -1.52 -11.83 6.54
CA THR A 55 -1.29 -12.60 7.79
C THR A 55 -2.52 -12.56 8.69
N TYR A 56 -3.20 -11.41 8.78
CA TYR A 56 -4.44 -11.28 9.56
C TYR A 56 -5.59 -12.05 8.93
N LEU A 57 -5.73 -12.03 7.60
CA LEU A 57 -6.73 -12.86 6.92
C LEU A 57 -6.51 -14.34 7.23
N ARG A 58 -5.27 -14.83 7.14
CA ARG A 58 -4.94 -16.21 7.49
C ARG A 58 -5.23 -16.56 8.96
N ARG A 59 -5.15 -15.60 9.88
CA ARG A 59 -5.50 -15.82 11.30
C ARG A 59 -7.00 -15.82 11.55
N GLN A 60 -7.75 -14.95 10.87
CA GLN A 60 -9.19 -14.78 11.09
C GLN A 60 -10.03 -15.79 10.28
N ARG A 61 -9.64 -16.06 9.03
CA ARG A 61 -10.32 -16.95 8.08
C ARG A 61 -9.29 -17.71 7.21
N PRO A 62 -8.71 -18.81 7.73
CA PRO A 62 -7.74 -19.63 6.99
C PRO A 62 -8.27 -20.12 5.64
N ASP A 63 -9.57 -20.42 5.57
CA ASP A 63 -10.29 -20.86 4.37
C ASP A 63 -10.28 -19.79 3.26
N LEU A 64 -10.51 -18.52 3.61
CA LEU A 64 -10.42 -17.42 2.64
C LEU A 64 -8.97 -17.13 2.26
N ALA A 65 -8.03 -17.36 3.17
CA ALA A 65 -6.61 -17.16 2.89
C ALA A 65 -6.05 -18.12 1.84
N GLU A 66 -6.70 -19.26 1.58
CA GLU A 66 -6.36 -20.16 0.47
C GLU A 66 -6.62 -19.53 -0.90
N ARG A 67 -7.55 -18.56 -0.96
CA ARG A 67 -7.90 -17.82 -2.17
C ARG A 67 -7.03 -16.59 -2.40
N LEU A 68 -6.05 -16.34 -1.54
CA LEU A 68 -5.10 -15.24 -1.71
C LEU A 68 -4.21 -15.47 -2.92
N VAL A 69 -4.25 -14.54 -3.86
CA VAL A 69 -3.35 -14.52 -5.02
C VAL A 69 -2.43 -13.30 -4.96
N ARG A 70 -1.29 -13.39 -5.63
CA ARG A 70 -0.31 -12.32 -5.68
C ARG A 70 -0.90 -11.08 -6.35
N ALA A 71 -0.81 -9.93 -5.68
CA ALA A 71 -1.07 -8.62 -6.26
C ALA A 71 0.20 -8.09 -6.96
N ASP A 72 0.14 -6.91 -7.56
CA ASP A 72 1.35 -6.24 -8.08
C ASP A 72 2.18 -5.64 -6.92
N ASP A 73 2.64 -6.53 -6.05
CA ASP A 73 3.47 -6.21 -4.88
C ASP A 73 4.84 -5.69 -5.34
N TYR A 74 5.37 -4.72 -4.61
CA TYR A 74 6.71 -4.15 -4.81
C TYR A 74 7.76 -5.20 -5.16
N ARG A 75 8.52 -4.94 -6.23
CA ARG A 75 9.60 -5.81 -6.68
C ARG A 75 10.93 -5.29 -6.11
N PRO A 76 11.73 -6.14 -5.44
CA PRO A 76 13.07 -5.76 -5.00
C PRO A 76 13.86 -5.16 -6.16
N GLY A 77 14.14 -3.86 -6.08
CA GLY A 77 14.90 -3.14 -7.09
C GLY A 77 14.17 -2.02 -7.83
N GLU A 78 12.85 -1.91 -7.71
CA GLU A 78 12.08 -0.87 -8.40
C GLU A 78 12.57 0.55 -8.11
N TRP A 79 13.09 0.78 -6.90
CA TRP A 79 13.59 2.10 -6.48
C TRP A 79 15.12 2.20 -6.48
N MET A 80 15.86 1.18 -6.95
CA MET A 80 17.32 1.16 -6.88
C MET A 80 17.96 2.33 -7.64
N VAL A 81 17.40 2.72 -8.79
CA VAL A 81 17.93 3.84 -9.59
C VAL A 81 17.37 5.19 -9.15
N VAL A 82 16.13 5.23 -8.67
CA VAL A 82 15.48 6.48 -8.24
C VAL A 82 16.16 7.04 -6.99
N LYS A 83 16.55 6.17 -6.04
CA LYS A 83 17.23 6.59 -4.80
C LYS A 83 18.50 7.42 -5.02
N PRO A 84 19.50 6.97 -5.82
CA PRO A 84 20.70 7.77 -6.07
C PRO A 84 20.40 9.04 -6.86
N LEU A 85 19.44 9.03 -7.79
CA LEU A 85 19.02 10.25 -8.51
C LEU A 85 18.42 11.29 -7.56
N LEU A 86 17.53 10.87 -6.65
CA LEU A 86 16.98 11.74 -5.61
C LEU A 86 18.06 12.24 -4.65
N ALA A 87 19.03 11.40 -4.30
CA ALA A 87 20.16 11.81 -3.47
C ALA A 87 21.02 12.88 -4.16
N LEU A 88 21.33 12.72 -5.45
CA LEU A 88 22.05 13.72 -6.24
C LEU A 88 21.26 15.03 -6.38
N TYR A 89 19.97 14.93 -6.66
CA TYR A 89 19.08 16.10 -6.72
C TYR A 89 19.03 16.83 -5.38
N GLY A 90 18.87 16.11 -4.27
CA GLY A 90 18.91 16.67 -2.92
C GLY A 90 20.24 17.35 -2.62
N LEU A 91 21.37 16.72 -2.94
CA LEU A 91 22.68 17.35 -2.80
C LEU A 91 22.80 18.63 -3.63
N TRP A 92 22.22 18.67 -4.83
CA TRP A 92 22.21 19.85 -5.68
C TRP A 92 21.35 20.98 -5.09
N THR A 93 20.14 20.69 -4.60
CA THR A 93 19.29 21.71 -3.97
C THR A 93 19.91 22.27 -2.68
N LEU A 94 20.57 21.44 -1.89
CA LEU A 94 21.31 21.85 -0.69
C LEU A 94 22.51 22.77 -0.97
N ARG A 95 23.03 22.82 -2.21
CA ARG A 95 24.13 23.74 -2.59
C ARG A 95 23.70 25.21 -2.54
N GLY A 96 22.42 25.50 -2.75
CA GLY A 96 21.87 26.86 -2.74
C GLY A 96 21.53 27.40 -1.34
N LEU A 97 21.56 26.56 -0.30
CA LEU A 97 21.30 26.97 1.08
C LEU A 97 22.46 27.79 1.63
N LYS A 98 22.14 28.84 2.40
CA LYS A 98 23.14 29.69 3.05
C LYS A 98 23.82 28.95 4.21
N ALA A 99 25.01 29.39 4.60
CA ALA A 99 25.87 28.68 5.57
C ALA A 99 25.25 28.59 6.99
N ASP A 100 24.36 29.52 7.33
CA ASP A 100 23.57 29.59 8.56
C ASP A 100 22.45 28.55 8.62
N GLU A 101 21.88 28.15 7.47
CA GLU A 101 20.82 27.13 7.37
C GLU A 101 21.36 25.68 7.40
N ARG A 102 22.67 25.51 7.24
CA ARG A 102 23.34 24.19 7.23
C ARG A 102 23.67 23.64 8.62
N LYS A 103 23.46 24.40 9.69
CA LYS A 103 23.66 23.89 11.06
C LYS A 103 22.49 23.00 11.44
N VAL A 104 22.75 21.70 11.52
CA VAL A 104 21.87 20.76 12.23
C VAL A 104 21.86 21.21 13.69
N SER A 105 20.70 21.64 14.20
CA SER A 105 20.48 21.75 15.64
C SER A 105 20.71 20.36 16.24
N LEU A 106 21.84 20.22 16.94
CA LEU A 106 22.15 19.09 17.82
C LEU A 106 21.20 19.09 19.02
#